data_AF-A0A1H9LVZ1-F1
#
_entry.id   AF-A0A1H9LVZ1-F1
#
_cell.length_a   1.000
_cell.length_b   1.000
_cell.length_c   1.000
_cell.angle_alpha   90.00
_cell.angle_beta   90.00
_cell.angle_gamma   90.00
#
_symmetry.space_group_name_H-M   'P 1'
#
loop_
_entity.id
_entity.type
_entity.pdbx_description
1 polymer ?
#
loop_
_entity_poly.entity_id
_entity_poly.type
_entity_poly.pdbx_seq_one_letter_code
_entity_poly.pdbx_strand_id
1 'polypeptide(L)' 'MRQPRDDLLIIYALSVLAWEHRSMEKEEWAFDLAAEIAYQHGLKVSDAIRQLK' A
#
# COMPACT_ATOMS: atom_id res chain seq x y z
N MET A 1 -1.56 -17.89 -7.27
CA MET A 1 -2.68 -17.37 -6.48
C MET A 1 -2.09 -16.81 -5.18
N ARG A 2 -1.82 -15.50 -5.13
CA ARG A 2 -1.39 -14.83 -3.88
C ARG A 2 -2.61 -14.69 -2.97
N GLN A 3 -2.44 -14.96 -1.69
CA GLN A 3 -3.55 -14.88 -0.75
C GLN A 3 -3.86 -13.39 -0.50
N PRO A 4 -5.14 -13.00 -0.36
CA PRO A 4 -5.53 -11.60 -0.13
C PRO A 4 -4.86 -10.94 1.09
N ARG A 5 -4.36 -11.75 2.04
CA ARG A 5 -3.59 -11.29 3.20
C ARG A 5 -2.17 -10.84 2.85
N ASP A 6 -1.53 -11.49 1.89
CA ASP A 6 -0.16 -11.15 1.47
C ASP A 6 -0.16 -9.78 0.78
N ASP A 7 -1.20 -9.49 -0.01
CA ASP A 7 -1.32 -8.24 -0.74
C ASP A 7 -1.65 -7.06 0.19
N LEU A 8 -2.40 -7.29 1.28
CA LEU A 8 -2.59 -6.31 2.35
C LEU A 8 -1.28 -5.97 3.06
N LEU A 9 -0.46 -6.98 3.39
CA LEU A 9 0.87 -6.77 3.99
C LEU A 9 1.79 -5.94 3.10
N ILE A 10 1.72 -6.11 1.78
CA ILE A 10 2.49 -5.31 0.83
C ILE A 10 2.02 -3.85 0.83
N ILE A 11 0.71 -3.61 0.80
CA ILE A 11 0.15 -2.25 0.87
C ILE A 11 0.56 -1.56 2.19
N TYR A 12 0.59 -2.29 3.30
CA TYR A 12 1.05 -1.78 4.58
C TYR A 12 2.55 -1.45 4.59
N ALA A 13 3.38 -2.34 4.05
CA ALA A 13 4.82 -2.14 3.98
C ALA A 13 5.18 -0.91 3.14
N LEU A 14 4.51 -0.74 1.99
CA LEU A 14 4.63 0.47 1.15
C LEU A 14 4.08 1.71 1.88
N SER A 15 2.99 1.51 2.63
CA SER A 15 2.42 2.41 3.63
C SER A 15 3.46 3.12 4.49
N VAL A 16 4.17 2.26 5.22
CA VAL A 16 5.20 2.60 6.20
C VAL A 16 6.44 3.15 5.51
N LEU A 17 6.86 2.56 4.38
CA LEU A 17 8.00 3.04 3.61
C LEU A 17 7.80 4.49 3.12
N ALA A 18 6.61 4.82 2.63
CA ALA A 18 6.26 6.17 2.22
C ALA A 18 6.29 7.16 3.40
N TRP A 19 5.83 6.71 4.57
CA TRP A 19 5.86 7.51 5.79
C TRP A 19 7.29 7.76 6.30
N GLU A 20 8.14 6.73 6.30
CA GLU A 20 9.54 6.84 6.74
C GLU A 20 10.40 7.67 5.78
N HIS A 21 10.05 7.71 4.50
CA HIS A 21 10.73 8.49 3.46
C HIS A 21 10.01 9.79 3.08
N ARG A 22 9.18 10.32 3.98
CA ARG A 22 8.40 11.56 3.77
C ARG A 22 9.28 12.70 3.26
N SER A 23 8.84 13.41 2.21
CA SER A 23 9.56 14.50 1.51
C SER A 23 10.72 14.09 0.61
N MET A 24 10.84 12.80 0.25
CA MET A 24 11.68 12.35 -0.87
C MET A 24 10.81 11.89 -2.04
N GLU A 25 11.31 11.93 -3.28
CA GLU A 25 10.65 11.38 -4.48
C GLU A 25 10.13 9.93 -4.29
N LYS A 26 10.70 9.20 -3.32
CA LYS A 26 10.29 7.84 -2.95
C LYS A 26 8.91 7.76 -2.27
N GLU A 27 8.41 8.86 -1.70
CA GLU A 27 7.07 8.92 -1.08
C GLU A 27 5.97 8.75 -2.13
N GLU A 28 6.05 9.52 -3.23
CA GLU A 28 5.08 9.48 -4.33
C GLU A 28 5.10 8.10 -5.03
N TRP A 29 6.30 7.58 -5.31
CA TRP A 29 6.46 6.26 -5.91
C TRP A 29 5.89 5.12 -5.04
N ALA A 30 6.11 5.16 -3.73
CA ALA A 30 5.58 4.16 -2.81
C ALA A 30 4.04 4.25 -2.68
N PHE A 31 3.48 5.45 -2.73
CA PHE A 31 2.04 5.66 -2.71
C PHE A 31 1.37 5.19 -3.99
N ASP A 32 1.95 5.49 -5.15
CA ASP A 32 1.45 5.04 -6.45
C ASP A 32 1.46 3.51 -6.56
N LEU A 33 2.53 2.87 -6.08
CA LEU A 33 2.62 1.40 -6.06
C LEU A 33 1.58 0.78 -5.11
N ALA A 34 1.35 1.39 -3.94
CA ALA A 34 0.30 0.96 -3.02
C ALA A 34 -1.11 1.13 -3.63
N ALA A 35 -1.32 2.20 -4.39
CA ALA A 35 -2.57 2.47 -5.10
C ALA A 35 -2.81 1.48 -6.25
N GLU A 36 -1.78 1.15 -7.02
CA GLU A 36 -1.88 0.17 -8.11
C GLU A 36 -2.24 -1.22 -7.58
N ILE A 37 -1.59 -1.66 -6.49
CA ILE A 37 -1.89 -2.95 -5.86
C ILE A 37 -3.30 -2.93 -5.30
N ALA A 38 -3.70 -1.87 -4.57
CA ALA A 38 -5.06 -1.77 -4.04
C ALA A 38 -6.11 -1.85 -5.18
N TYR A 39 -5.87 -1.15 -6.29
CA TYR A 39 -6.74 -1.16 -7.47
C TYR A 39 -6.85 -2.55 -8.10
N GLN A 40 -5.74 -3.29 -8.24
CA GLN A 40 -5.73 -4.67 -8.74
C GLN A 40 -6.57 -5.63 -7.88
N HIS A 41 -6.73 -5.31 -6.60
CA HIS A 41 -7.55 -6.07 -5.66
C HIS A 41 -8.98 -5.50 -5.46
N GLY A 42 -9.35 -4.47 -6.22
CA GLY A 42 -10.68 -3.83 -6.12
C GLY A 42 -10.88 -3.04 -4.81
N LEU A 43 -9.78 -2.66 -4.15
CA LEU A 43 -9.76 -1.95 -2.87
C LEU A 43 -9.21 -0.53 -3.05
N LYS A 44 -9.61 0.40 -2.18
CA LYS A 44 -8.89 1.67 -2.05
C LYS A 44 -7.75 1.50 -1.06
N VAL A 45 -6.65 2.24 -1.22
CA VAL A 45 -5.52 2.25 -0.26
C VAL A 45 -6.00 2.52 1.17
N SER A 46 -6.97 3.42 1.33
CA SER A 46 -7.62 3.69 2.62
C SER A 46 -8.32 2.48 3.23
N ASP A 47 -8.93 1.63 2.40
CA ASP A 47 -9.65 0.43 2.84
C ASP A 47 -8.67 -0.68 3.22
N ALA A 48 -7.57 -0.82 2.46
CA ALA A 48 -6.48 -1.73 2.78
C ALA A 48 -5.81 -1.36 4.11
N ILE A 49 -5.47 -0.08 4.33
CA ILE A 49 -4.92 0.41 5.60
C ILE A 49 -5.91 0.16 6.75
N ARG A 50 -7.22 0.33 6.53
CA ARG A 50 -8.25 0.10 7.55
C ARG A 50 -8.42 -1.37 7.92
N GLN A 51 -8.19 -2.30 6.99
CA GLN A 51 -8.27 -3.75 7.22
C GLN A 51 -7.07 -4.34 7.97
N LEU A 52 -5.96 -3.60 8.07
CA LEU A 52 -4.79 -3.97 8.86
C LEU A 52 -4.85 -3.59 10.33
N LYS A 53 -5.86 -2.80 10.72
CA LYS A 53 -6.13 -2.44 12.11
C LYS A 53 -6.91 -3.54 12.82
#